data_AF-A0A0Q0W772-F1
#
_entry.id   AF-A0A0Q0W772-F1
#
_cell.length_a   1.000
_cell.length_b   1.000
_cell.length_c   1.000
_cell.angle_alpha   90.00
_cell.angle_beta   90.00
_cell.angle_gamma   90.00
#
_symmetry.space_group_name_H-M   'P 1'
#
loop_
_entity.id
_entity.type
_entity.pdbx_description
1 polymer ?
#
loop_
_entity_poly.entity_id
_entity_poly.type
_entity_poly.pdbx_seq_one_letter_code
_entity_poly.pdbx_strand_id
1 'polypeptide(L)'
;MLIFISSIYAQEDDLKNTKITNKIKTKFGDLIISQSIGNGTKFTQISSFIRFPDDCEVQKETIYVNFDVDSNCIISSYEIDKKGKNNCATITIKNFCDELIETMKKENLNNVFDKSGCFRLPFVIQSSQE
;
A
#
# COMPACT_ATOMS: atom_id res chain seq x y z
N MET A 1 -13.19 -12.96 6.69
CA MET A 1 -12.03 -12.59 5.84
C MET A 1 -12.42 -11.52 4.81
N LEU A 2 -12.17 -10.25 5.13
CA LEU A 2 -12.33 -9.14 4.20
C LEU A 2 -11.05 -9.01 3.34
N ILE A 3 -11.20 -8.95 2.01
CA ILE A 3 -10.08 -8.78 1.05
C ILE A 3 -10.22 -7.38 0.44
N PHE A 4 -9.23 -6.52 0.66
CA PHE A 4 -9.21 -5.18 0.06
C PHE A 4 -8.15 -5.09 -1.03
N ILE A 5 -8.50 -4.39 -2.11
CA ILE A 5 -7.59 -4.06 -3.20
C ILE A 5 -7.62 -2.54 -3.34
N SER A 6 -6.61 -1.85 -2.81
CA SER A 6 -6.30 -0.51 -3.31
C SER A 6 -5.47 -0.68 -4.59
N SER A 7 -5.66 0.18 -5.58
CA SER A 7 -4.80 0.22 -6.77
C SER A 7 -4.68 1.68 -7.20
N ILE A 8 -3.46 2.20 -7.27
CA ILE A 8 -3.19 3.40 -8.05
C ILE A 8 -2.80 2.93 -9.45
N TYR A 9 -3.63 3.29 -10.43
CA TYR A 9 -3.43 2.97 -11.84
C TYR A 9 -3.14 4.27 -12.59
N ALA A 10 -2.03 4.32 -13.31
CA ALA A 10 -1.78 5.33 -14.33
C ALA A 10 -1.69 4.58 -15.67
N GLN A 11 -2.73 4.70 -16.51
CA GLN A 11 -2.76 4.30 -17.93
C GLN A 11 -2.25 5.50 -18.76
N GLU A 12 -1.56 5.36 -19.89
CA GLU A 12 -2.04 4.82 -21.17
C GLU A 12 -0.95 4.11 -22.02
N ASP A 13 -1.43 3.05 -22.70
CA ASP A 13 -0.99 2.36 -23.93
C ASP A 13 0.37 1.63 -24.08
N ASP A 14 0.34 0.72 -25.07
CA ASP A 14 0.77 -0.68 -25.03
C ASP A 14 2.24 -0.96 -25.44
N LEU A 15 2.68 -2.18 -25.11
CA LEU A 15 3.83 -2.98 -25.61
C LEU A 15 5.26 -2.84 -24.99
N LYS A 16 5.75 -4.03 -24.58
CA LYS A 16 7.09 -4.46 -24.11
C LYS A 16 7.55 -3.95 -22.74
N ASN A 17 6.93 -4.48 -21.68
CA ASN A 17 7.26 -4.16 -20.30
C ASN A 17 8.22 -5.17 -19.65
N THR A 18 9.39 -4.72 -19.19
CA THR A 18 10.09 -5.37 -18.07
C THR A 18 9.28 -5.08 -16.82
N LYS A 19 8.73 -6.11 -16.18
CA LYS A 19 7.92 -5.96 -14.96
C LYS A 19 8.70 -6.47 -13.75
N ILE A 20 8.99 -5.58 -12.81
CA ILE A 20 9.49 -5.96 -11.48
C ILE A 20 8.29 -5.92 -10.53
N THR A 21 8.09 -6.97 -9.74
CA THR A 21 7.02 -7.02 -8.75
C THR A 21 7.59 -7.37 -7.40
N ASN A 22 7.60 -6.40 -6.48
CA ASN A 22 7.95 -6.60 -5.10
C ASN A 22 6.68 -6.87 -4.30
N LYS A 23 6.63 -8.01 -3.60
CA LYS A 23 5.54 -8.35 -2.68
C LYS A 23 6.11 -8.43 -1.27
N ILE A 24 5.64 -7.55 -0.41
CA ILE A 24 6.09 -7.41 0.97
C ILE A 24 4.96 -7.88 1.88
N LYS A 25 5.23 -8.93 2.65
CA LYS A 25 4.23 -9.59 3.49
C LYS A 25 4.34 -9.09 4.92
N THR A 26 3.19 -8.84 5.52
CA THR A 26 3.04 -8.51 6.95
C THR A 26 2.02 -9.48 7.57
N LYS A 27 1.88 -9.50 8.90
CA LYS A 27 0.82 -10.28 9.56
C LYS A 27 -0.56 -9.71 9.23
N PHE A 28 -0.64 -8.39 9.03
CA PHE A 28 -1.90 -7.68 8.77
C PHE A 28 -2.28 -7.64 7.29
N GLY A 29 -1.40 -8.07 6.37
CA GLY A 29 -1.63 -7.85 4.95
C GLY A 29 -0.41 -7.92 4.07
N ASP A 30 -0.59 -7.65 2.78
CA ASP A 30 0.48 -7.61 1.79
C ASP A 30 0.49 -6.23 1.10
N LEU A 31 1.69 -5.68 0.87
CA LEU A 31 1.91 -4.61 -0.11
C LEU A 31 2.53 -5.20 -1.37
N ILE A 32 1.97 -4.85 -2.53
CA ILE A 32 2.47 -5.26 -3.84
C ILE A 32 2.82 -4.00 -4.63
N ILE A 33 4.07 -3.92 -5.07
CA ILE A 33 4.58 -2.82 -5.89
C ILE A 33 5.04 -3.42 -7.22
N SER A 34 4.33 -3.07 -8.29
CA SER A 34 4.65 -3.48 -9.65
C SER A 34 5.20 -2.29 -10.41
N GLN A 35 6.43 -2.41 -10.91
CA GLN A 35 7.09 -1.40 -11.73
C GLN A 35 7.22 -1.90 -13.16
N SER A 36 6.99 -1.03 -14.12
CA SER A 36 7.07 -1.35 -15.54
C SER A 36 7.55 -0.15 -16.36
N ILE A 37 8.03 -0.38 -17.60
CA ILE A 37 8.57 0.66 -18.48
C ILE A 37 7.95 0.53 -19.87
N GLY A 38 7.06 1.46 -20.23
CA GLY A 38 6.42 1.53 -21.54
C GLY A 38 6.85 2.80 -22.28
N ASN A 39 7.31 2.68 -23.53
CA ASN A 39 7.73 3.80 -24.38
C ASN A 39 8.70 4.79 -23.69
N GLY A 40 9.63 4.29 -22.89
CA GLY A 40 10.60 5.11 -22.13
C GLY A 40 10.06 5.75 -20.84
N THR A 41 8.77 5.56 -20.53
CA THR A 41 8.12 6.04 -19.30
C THR A 41 8.06 4.92 -18.27
N LYS A 42 8.43 5.22 -17.02
CA LYS A 42 8.31 4.28 -15.89
C LYS A 42 6.93 4.41 -15.23
N PHE A 43 6.32 3.27 -14.93
CA PHE A 43 5.02 3.16 -14.28
C PHE A 43 5.16 2.36 -12.98
N THR A 44 4.61 2.88 -11.89
CA THR A 44 4.55 2.20 -10.60
C THR A 44 3.10 2.00 -10.20
N GLN A 45 2.66 0.75 -10.16
CA GLN A 45 1.38 0.35 -9.60
C GLN A 45 1.61 -0.14 -8.18
N ILE A 46 0.83 0.38 -7.24
CA ILE A 46 0.88 -0.01 -5.84
C ILE A 46 -0.49 -0.54 -5.45
N SER A 47 -0.50 -1.73 -4.87
CA SER A 47 -1.69 -2.38 -4.35
C SER A 47 -1.47 -2.89 -2.95
N SER A 48 -2.48 -2.80 -2.10
CA SER A 48 -2.42 -3.31 -0.73
C SER A 48 -3.60 -4.22 -0.43
N PHE A 49 -3.34 -5.29 0.31
CA PHE A 49 -4.34 -6.21 0.84
C PHE A 49 -4.24 -6.21 2.35
N ILE A 50 -5.27 -5.76 3.07
CA ILE A 50 -5.30 -5.74 4.53
C ILE A 50 -6.34 -6.73 5.05
N ARG A 51 -5.96 -7.49 6.08
CA ARG A 51 -6.79 -8.43 6.82
C ARG A 51 -7.27 -7.74 8.09
N PHE A 52 -8.57 -7.47 8.13
CA PHE A 52 -9.22 -6.94 9.32
C PHE A 52 -9.66 -8.08 10.24
N PRO A 53 -9.61 -7.88 11.57
CA PRO A 53 -10.22 -8.79 12.54
C PRO A 53 -11.71 -9.05 12.26
N ASP A 54 -12.21 -10.24 12.58
CA ASP A 54 -13.61 -10.60 12.30
C ASP A 54 -14.63 -9.80 13.17
N ASP A 55 -14.19 -9.27 14.31
CA ASP A 55 -14.96 -8.38 15.20
C ASP A 55 -14.86 -6.90 14.83
N CYS A 56 -14.14 -6.58 13.74
CA CYS A 56 -14.01 -5.23 13.22
C CYS A 56 -15.30 -4.83 12.48
N GLU A 57 -16.24 -4.19 13.16
CA GLU A 57 -17.40 -3.58 12.49
C GLU A 57 -16.92 -2.45 11.58
N VAL A 58 -16.90 -2.70 10.27
CA VAL A 58 -16.51 -1.69 9.29
C VAL A 58 -17.73 -1.16 8.54
N GLN A 59 -17.98 0.14 8.70
CA GLN A 59 -18.85 0.88 7.79
C GLN A 59 -18.05 1.25 6.52
N LYS A 60 -18.74 1.45 5.39
CA LYS A 60 -18.10 1.88 4.15
C LYS A 60 -17.33 3.18 4.37
N GLU A 61 -16.00 3.10 4.38
CA GLU A 61 -15.11 4.23 4.60
C GLU A 61 -13.87 4.18 3.70
N THR A 62 -13.16 5.30 3.58
CA THR A 62 -11.87 5.34 2.89
C THR A 62 -10.88 6.06 3.78
N ILE A 63 -9.86 5.33 4.22
CA ILE A 63 -8.76 5.86 5.00
C ILE A 63 -7.62 6.14 4.05
N TYR A 64 -7.14 7.37 4.04
CA TYR A 64 -6.01 7.75 3.20
C TYR A 64 -4.73 7.78 4.03
N VAL A 65 -3.68 7.17 3.49
CA VAL A 65 -2.36 7.17 4.11
C VAL A 65 -1.36 7.77 3.14
N ASN A 66 -0.63 8.78 3.60
CA ASN A 66 0.51 9.34 2.90
C ASN A 66 1.75 8.58 3.35
N PHE A 67 2.49 7.98 2.42
CA PHE A 67 3.74 7.29 2.66
C PHE A 67 4.91 8.14 2.18
N ASP A 68 5.99 8.13 2.96
CA ASP A 68 7.24 8.80 2.60
C ASP A 68 8.32 7.77 2.26
N VAL A 69 8.90 7.91 1.07
CA VAL A 69 9.93 7.03 0.53
C VAL A 69 11.29 7.72 0.67
N ASP A 70 12.19 7.09 1.42
CA ASP A 70 13.50 7.67 1.71
C ASP A 70 14.50 7.53 0.54
N SER A 71 15.74 7.96 0.77
CA SER A 71 16.82 7.89 -0.21
C SER A 71 17.24 6.46 -0.58
N ASN A 72 16.92 5.45 0.24
CA ASN A 72 17.13 4.03 -0.07
C ASN A 72 15.98 3.46 -0.91
N CYS A 73 15.02 4.32 -1.29
CA CYS A 73 13.86 4.00 -2.07
C CYS A 73 13.00 2.90 -1.43
N ILE A 74 12.80 3.01 -0.11
CA ILE A 74 11.86 2.22 0.68
C ILE A 74 10.94 3.14 1.49
N ILE A 75 9.79 2.61 1.94
CA ILE A 75 8.89 3.36 2.83
C ILE A 75 9.57 3.52 4.20
N SER A 76 9.69 4.77 4.64
CA SER A 76 10.38 5.13 5.88
C SER A 76 9.44 5.63 6.97
N SER A 77 8.32 6.23 6.57
CA SER A 77 7.30 6.77 7.48
C SER A 77 5.94 6.88 6.77
N TYR A 78 4.89 7.15 7.54
CA TYR A 78 3.55 7.39 7.03
C TYR A 78 2.76 8.37 7.90
N GLU A 79 1.76 9.01 7.30
CA GLU A 79 0.76 9.82 7.98
C GLU A 79 -0.64 9.40 7.53
N ILE A 80 -1.55 9.18 8.48
CA ILE A 80 -2.95 8.89 8.19
C ILE A 80 -3.76 10.20 8.21
N ASP A 81 -4.51 10.47 7.15
CA ASP A 81 -5.40 11.62 7.06
C ASP A 81 -6.48 11.53 8.16
N LYS A 82 -6.48 12.49 9.10
CA LYS A 82 -7.18 12.46 10.39
C LYS A 82 -8.72 12.56 10.31
N LYS A 83 -9.34 12.33 9.15
CA LYS A 83 -10.79 12.50 8.97
C LYS A 83 -11.65 11.37 9.57
N GLY A 84 -11.05 10.28 10.06
CA GLY A 84 -11.76 9.16 10.70
C GLY A 84 -11.70 9.17 12.23
N LYS A 85 -12.78 8.70 12.89
CA LYS A 85 -12.71 8.33 14.32
C LYS A 85 -11.70 7.19 14.49
N ASN A 86 -10.96 7.17 15.60
CA ASN A 86 -10.05 6.07 15.92
C ASN A 86 -10.88 4.80 16.17
N ASN A 87 -11.11 4.04 15.11
CA ASN A 87 -11.89 2.82 15.08
C ASN A 87 -10.97 1.61 14.84
N CYS A 88 -11.53 0.40 14.93
CA CYS A 88 -10.78 -0.82 14.66
C CYS A 88 -10.04 -0.75 13.31
N ALA A 89 -10.68 -0.22 12.27
CA ALA A 89 -10.10 -0.17 10.94
C ALA A 89 -8.85 0.72 10.83
N THR A 90 -8.90 1.92 11.44
CA THR A 90 -7.76 2.82 11.54
C THR A 90 -6.60 2.17 12.31
N ILE A 91 -6.89 1.44 13.38
CA ILE A 91 -5.88 0.72 14.17
C ILE A 91 -5.24 -0.40 13.34
N THR A 92 -6.03 -1.19 12.61
CA THR A 92 -5.50 -2.24 11.73
C THR A 92 -4.59 -1.66 10.65
N ILE A 93 -4.98 -0.55 10.02
CA ILE A 93 -4.14 0.12 9.00
C ILE A 93 -2.83 0.63 9.61
N LYS A 94 -2.87 1.23 10.81
CA LYS A 94 -1.64 1.65 11.51
C LYS A 94 -0.70 0.47 11.74
N ASN A 95 -1.22 -0.61 12.33
CA ASN A 95 -0.44 -1.81 12.60
C ASN A 95 0.16 -2.41 11.32
N PHE A 96 -0.59 -2.40 10.21
CA PHE A 96 -0.08 -2.79 8.90
C PHE A 96 1.08 -1.88 8.45
N CYS A 97 0.93 -0.56 8.54
CA CYS A 97 1.96 0.40 8.12
C CYS A 97 3.23 0.31 8.98
N ASP A 98 3.07 0.15 10.30
CA ASP A 98 4.19 -0.02 11.24
C ASP A 98 4.98 -1.30 10.90
N GLU A 99 4.28 -2.44 10.76
CA GLU A 99 4.93 -3.73 10.45
C GLU A 99 5.55 -3.73 9.04
N LEU A 100 4.94 -3.03 8.08
CA LEU A 100 5.47 -2.88 6.72
C LEU A 100 6.83 -2.18 6.74
N ILE A 101 6.97 -1.07 7.46
CA ILE A 101 8.23 -0.33 7.59
C ILE A 101 9.28 -1.19 8.32
N GLU A 102 8.89 -1.85 9.42
CA GLU A 102 9.78 -2.77 10.13
C GLU A 102 10.26 -3.91 9.25
N THR A 103 9.37 -4.51 8.47
CA THR A 103 9.68 -5.61 7.54
C THR A 103 10.66 -5.16 6.46
N MET A 104 10.40 -4.01 5.81
CA MET A 104 11.31 -3.47 4.80
C MET A 104 12.72 -3.26 5.35
N LYS A 105 12.85 -2.73 6.57
CA LYS A 105 14.15 -2.53 7.23
C LYS A 105 14.80 -3.85 7.63
N LYS A 106 14.04 -4.77 8.23
CA LYS A 106 14.54 -6.07 8.72
C LYS A 106 15.03 -6.98 7.59
N GLU A 107 14.31 -6.99 6.47
CA GLU A 107 14.69 -7.77 5.29
C GLU A 107 15.77 -7.07 4.45
N ASN A 108 16.24 -5.90 4.89
CA ASN A 108 17.24 -5.08 4.20
C ASN A 108 16.86 -4.82 2.74
N LEU A 109 15.57 -4.58 2.51
CA LEU A 109 15.07 -4.23 1.19
C LEU A 109 15.63 -2.87 0.79
N ASN A 110 16.02 -2.72 -0.46
CA ASN A 110 16.53 -1.48 -1.03
C ASN A 110 16.03 -1.39 -2.48
N ASN A 111 15.83 -0.17 -2.99
CA ASN A 111 15.35 0.06 -4.36
C ASN A 111 14.02 -0.66 -4.68
N VAL A 112 13.13 -0.74 -3.69
CA VAL A 112 11.77 -1.25 -3.87
C VAL A 112 10.97 -0.29 -4.75
N PHE A 113 11.23 1.01 -4.61
CA PHE A 113 10.73 2.09 -5.45
C PHE A 113 11.83 2.60 -6.38
N ASP A 114 11.45 3.24 -7.49
CA ASP A 114 12.40 3.79 -8.47
C ASP A 114 13.09 5.08 -8.00
N LYS A 115 12.46 5.80 -7.06
CA LYS A 115 12.94 7.09 -6.53
C LYS A 115 12.34 7.36 -5.15
N SER A 116 12.98 8.27 -4.42
CA SER A 116 12.43 8.86 -3.20
C SER A 116 11.26 9.81 -3.50
N GLY A 117 10.50 10.13 -2.45
CA GLY A 117 9.37 11.06 -2.51
C GLY A 117 8.15 10.51 -1.78
N CYS A 118 6.99 11.12 -1.96
CA CYS A 118 5.79 10.76 -1.23
C CYS A 118 4.69 10.26 -2.17
N PHE A 119 3.84 9.35 -1.68
CA PHE A 119 2.63 8.93 -2.39
C PHE A 119 1.48 8.67 -1.42
N ARG A 120 0.25 8.82 -1.89
CA ARG A 120 -0.96 8.64 -1.07
C ARG A 120 -1.71 7.40 -1.51
N LEU A 121 -1.93 6.44 -0.61
CA LEU A 121 -2.76 5.26 -0.85
C LEU A 121 -4.15 5.41 -0.21
N PRO A 122 -5.23 5.21 -0.99
CA PRO A 122 -6.57 5.05 -0.43
C PRO A 122 -6.80 3.60 0.01
N PHE A 123 -7.04 3.38 1.30
CA PHE A 123 -7.57 2.14 1.84
C PHE A 123 -9.08 2.24 1.90
N VAL A 124 -9.72 1.74 0.84
CA VAL A 124 -11.18 1.66 0.77
C VAL A 124 -11.63 0.43 1.56
N ILE A 125 -12.43 0.63 2.59
CA ILE A 125 -12.90 -0.43 3.49
C ILE A 125 -14.41 -0.53 3.34
N GLN A 126 -14.90 -1.73 3.02
CA GLN A 126 -16.29 -2.05 2.72
C GLN A 126 -16.58 -3.43 3.31
N SER A 127 -17.68 -3.58 4.03
CA SER A 127 -18.17 -4.90 4.43
C SER A 127 -18.43 -5.74 3.18
N SER A 128 -18.04 -7.02 3.20
CA SER A 128 -18.32 -7.96 2.11
C SER A 128 -19.76 -8.49 2.15
N GLN A 129 -20.74 -7.59 2.31
CA GLN A 129 -22.20 -7.82 2.23
C GLN A 129 -22.72 -6.75 1.23
N GLU A 130 -23.37 -7.03 0.10
CA GLU A 130 -24.02 -8.21 -0.49
C GLU A 130 -23.53 -8.47 -1.92
#